data_AF-E1YEM6-F1
#
_entry.id   AF-E1YEM6-F1
#
_cell.length_a   1.000
_cell.length_b   1.000
_cell.length_c   1.000
_cell.angle_alpha   90.00
_cell.angle_beta   90.00
_cell.angle_gamma   90.00
#
_symmetry.space_group_name_H-M   'P 1'
#
loop_
_entity.id
_entity.type
_entity.pdbx_description
1 polymer ?
#
loop_
_entity_poly.entity_id
_entity_poly.type
_entity_poly.pdbx_seq_one_letter_code
_entity_poly.pdbx_strand_id
1 'polypeptide(L)'
;MSSNVLRSIQTLFGFHVNQRRFYTFMASNKLPWNKLWLTLWSMIPEPLTDGRLLIALDDFINAKTGKKIFGCATIFDHAAKTNQSKYPWAQNVVLAGVLKLVKGRWACLPLAFRFYLPQKAIKAQSENMKVPGKDPLFQTKLEQAVDILSQVSHHFAGAAITVVCDSWFGNDGLFTPLRKHLGDSVQLLSRLRSNTALYMMPHIRTFKKQGRPEKYGQRLGSCAELAARFISKASTHRVFLYGKYREVHAFSMAAMLKNIKSPVRVVWVFRKTQWVALFSTDMELSVEQIIEYYGA
;
A
#
# COMPACT_ATOMS: atom_id res chain seq x y z
N MET A 1 -5.89 -25.33 0.03
CA MET A 1 -6.06 -24.12 0.87
C MET A 1 -7.24 -24.21 1.82
N SER A 2 -8.40 -24.72 1.40
CA SER A 2 -9.59 -24.88 2.25
C SER A 2 -9.41 -25.83 3.45
N SER A 3 -8.63 -26.91 3.30
CA SER A 3 -8.34 -27.85 4.40
C SER A 3 -7.55 -27.22 5.55
N ASN A 4 -6.64 -26.27 5.25
CA ASN A 4 -5.88 -25.56 6.27
C ASN A 4 -6.77 -24.59 7.07
N VAL A 5 -7.71 -23.92 6.41
CA VAL A 5 -8.65 -23.01 7.11
C VAL A 5 -9.54 -23.80 8.06
N LEU A 6 -10.10 -24.93 7.62
CA LEU A 6 -10.91 -25.79 8.48
C LEU A 6 -10.11 -26.28 9.71
N ARG A 7 -8.86 -26.71 9.49
CA ARG A 7 -7.97 -27.12 10.58
C ARG A 7 -7.68 -25.97 11.54
N SER A 8 -7.37 -24.78 11.03
CA SER A 8 -7.13 -23.60 11.87
C SER A 8 -8.34 -23.22 12.71
N ILE A 9 -9.56 -23.29 12.15
CA ILE A 9 -10.81 -23.03 12.87
C ILE A 9 -10.96 -23.98 14.06
N GLN A 10 -10.71 -25.27 13.85
CA GLN A 10 -10.79 -26.29 14.90
C GLN A 10 -9.69 -26.13 15.94
N THR A 11 -8.43 -26.00 15.51
CA THR A 11 -7.27 -26.01 16.42
C THR A 11 -7.12 -24.69 17.19
N LEU A 12 -7.33 -23.53 16.57
CA LEU A 12 -7.08 -22.24 17.20
C LEU A 12 -8.29 -21.71 17.98
N PHE A 13 -9.51 -22.06 17.54
CA PHE A 13 -10.74 -21.50 18.11
C PHE A 13 -11.67 -22.55 18.71
N GLY A 14 -11.31 -23.84 18.66
CA GLY A 14 -12.12 -24.92 19.23
C GLY A 14 -13.46 -25.17 18.52
N PHE A 15 -13.67 -24.60 17.32
CA PHE A 15 -14.93 -24.75 16.60
C PHE A 15 -14.96 -26.04 15.78
N HIS A 16 -15.70 -27.03 16.26
CA HIS A 16 -15.89 -28.31 15.58
C HIS A 16 -16.99 -28.22 14.50
N VAL A 17 -16.58 -27.93 13.26
CA VAL A 17 -17.45 -28.01 12.07
C VAL A 17 -17.03 -29.21 11.22
N ASN A 18 -17.99 -30.02 10.77
CA ASN A 18 -17.69 -31.14 9.87
C ASN A 18 -17.34 -30.65 8.45
N GLN A 19 -16.63 -31.49 7.70
CA GLN A 19 -16.13 -31.14 6.37
C GLN A 19 -17.27 -30.72 5.43
N ARG A 20 -18.37 -31.48 5.39
CA ARG A 20 -19.52 -31.19 4.52
C ARG A 20 -20.07 -29.78 4.76
N ARG A 21 -20.37 -29.43 6.01
CA ARG A 21 -20.90 -28.10 6.38
C ARG A 21 -19.93 -26.99 6.03
N PHE A 22 -18.64 -27.17 6.32
CA PHE A 22 -17.62 -26.18 5.98
C PHE A 22 -17.56 -25.92 4.47
N TYR A 23 -17.47 -26.96 3.64
CA TYR A 23 -17.41 -26.79 2.19
C TYR A 23 -18.72 -26.28 1.59
N THR A 24 -19.88 -26.68 2.12
CA THR A 24 -21.18 -26.10 1.73
C THR A 24 -21.24 -24.61 2.04
N PHE A 25 -20.74 -24.18 3.22
CA PHE A 25 -20.65 -22.77 3.57
C PHE A 25 -19.71 -22.00 2.63
N MET A 26 -18.50 -22.50 2.42
CA MET A 26 -17.49 -21.84 1.56
C MET A 26 -17.91 -21.76 0.09
N ALA A 27 -18.73 -22.70 -0.39
CA ALA A 27 -19.26 -22.70 -1.75
C ALA A 27 -20.53 -21.87 -1.92
N SER A 28 -21.09 -21.31 -0.83
CA SER A 28 -22.34 -20.56 -0.88
C SER A 28 -22.17 -19.24 -1.64
N ASN A 29 -23.01 -19.04 -2.66
CA ASN A 29 -23.14 -17.78 -3.38
C ASN A 29 -23.97 -16.73 -2.62
N LYS A 30 -24.52 -17.08 -1.45
CA LYS A 30 -25.37 -16.21 -0.63
C LYS A 30 -24.61 -15.43 0.44
N LEU A 31 -23.29 -15.64 0.58
CA LEU A 31 -22.47 -14.95 1.58
C LEU A 31 -22.42 -13.44 1.26
N PRO A 32 -22.90 -12.57 2.17
CA PRO A 32 -22.93 -11.13 1.93
C PRO A 32 -21.55 -10.51 2.21
N TRP A 33 -20.56 -10.83 1.38
CA TRP A 33 -19.15 -10.45 1.58
C TRP A 33 -18.94 -8.97 1.90
N ASN A 34 -19.67 -8.07 1.23
CA ASN A 34 -19.57 -6.64 1.49
C ASN A 34 -20.00 -6.28 2.92
N LYS A 35 -21.13 -6.83 3.40
CA LYS A 35 -21.61 -6.60 4.78
C LYS A 35 -20.65 -7.21 5.79
N LEU A 36 -20.14 -8.41 5.51
CA LEU A 36 -19.20 -9.09 6.37
C LEU A 36 -17.90 -8.30 6.56
N TRP A 37 -17.35 -7.71 5.48
CA TRP A 37 -16.20 -6.82 5.60
C TRP A 37 -16.48 -5.59 6.46
N LEU A 38 -17.61 -4.91 6.25
CA LEU A 38 -18.00 -3.76 7.06
C LEU A 38 -18.13 -4.13 8.55
N THR A 39 -18.73 -5.27 8.86
CA THR A 39 -18.82 -5.77 10.24
C THR A 39 -17.43 -6.03 10.83
N LEU A 40 -16.53 -6.68 10.08
CA LEU A 40 -15.16 -6.93 10.54
C LEU A 40 -14.39 -5.64 10.80
N TRP A 41 -14.57 -4.61 9.96
CA TRP A 41 -13.92 -3.30 10.15
C TRP A 41 -14.41 -2.63 11.44
N SER A 42 -15.72 -2.68 11.72
CA SER A 42 -16.30 -2.14 12.96
C SER A 42 -15.87 -2.88 14.22
N MET A 43 -15.37 -4.11 14.10
CA MET A 43 -14.84 -4.88 15.23
C MET A 43 -13.41 -4.48 15.62
N ILE A 44 -12.76 -3.57 14.89
CA ILE A 44 -11.43 -3.06 15.23
C ILE A 44 -11.63 -1.93 16.26
N PRO A 45 -11.32 -2.14 17.56
CA PRO A 45 -11.71 -1.20 18.62
C PRO A 45 -10.98 0.15 18.53
N GLU A 46 -9.69 0.11 18.19
CA GLU A 46 -8.83 1.30 18.10
C GLU A 46 -8.06 1.27 16.77
N PRO A 47 -8.72 1.59 15.64
CA PRO A 47 -8.12 1.44 14.32
C PRO A 47 -7.02 2.48 14.04
N LEU A 48 -6.97 3.56 14.81
CA LEU A 48 -6.04 4.66 14.60
C LEU A 48 -4.68 4.38 15.28
N THR A 49 -3.62 4.86 14.65
CA THR A 49 -2.27 4.93 15.23
C THR A 49 -1.86 6.38 15.17
N ASP A 50 -1.51 6.99 16.32
CA ASP A 50 -1.16 8.41 16.40
C ASP A 50 -2.20 9.35 15.72
N GLY A 51 -3.48 9.04 15.90
CA GLY A 51 -4.61 9.83 15.38
C GLY A 51 -4.95 9.62 13.90
N ARG A 52 -4.27 8.70 13.19
CA ARG A 52 -4.50 8.43 11.76
C ARG A 52 -4.73 6.95 11.47
N LEU A 53 -5.49 6.67 10.43
CA LEU A 53 -5.69 5.33 9.90
C LEU A 53 -4.50 4.98 9.00
N LEU A 54 -3.54 4.23 9.54
CA LEU A 54 -2.34 3.82 8.82
C LEU A 54 -2.64 2.56 8.02
N ILE A 55 -2.63 2.63 6.69
CA ILE A 55 -3.00 1.53 5.80
C ILE A 55 -1.82 1.09 4.96
N ALA A 56 -1.41 -0.16 5.08
CA ALA A 56 -0.50 -0.80 4.13
C ALA A 56 -1.25 -1.19 2.86
N LEU A 57 -0.70 -0.82 1.70
CA LEU A 57 -1.18 -1.22 0.38
C LEU A 57 -0.05 -1.92 -0.37
N ASP A 58 -0.33 -3.14 -0.80
CA ASP A 58 0.60 -3.94 -1.60
C ASP A 58 -0.15 -4.89 -2.55
N ASP A 59 0.56 -5.49 -3.49
CA ASP A 59 0.07 -6.63 -4.26
C ASP A 59 0.99 -7.85 -4.14
N PHE A 60 0.39 -9.02 -4.19
CA PHE A 60 1.15 -10.26 -4.14
C PHE A 60 0.64 -11.29 -5.15
N ILE A 61 1.57 -12.15 -5.58
CA ILE A 61 1.29 -13.26 -6.47
C ILE A 61 1.13 -14.53 -5.63
N ASN A 62 0.01 -15.22 -5.81
CA ASN A 62 -0.32 -16.47 -5.14
C ASN A 62 -0.36 -17.60 -6.16
N ALA A 63 0.79 -18.27 -6.35
CA ALA A 63 0.93 -19.36 -7.32
C ALA A 63 -0.03 -20.52 -7.04
N LYS A 64 -0.62 -21.06 -8.10
CA LYS A 64 -1.59 -22.16 -8.07
C LYS A 64 -1.25 -23.19 -9.14
N THR A 65 -1.80 -24.39 -8.97
CA THR A 65 -1.66 -25.48 -9.95
C THR A 65 -2.98 -25.79 -10.67
N GLY A 66 -4.13 -25.47 -10.07
CA GLY A 66 -5.45 -25.76 -10.64
C GLY A 66 -5.87 -24.77 -11.74
N LYS A 67 -6.21 -25.28 -12.92
CA LYS A 67 -6.67 -24.47 -14.07
C LYS A 67 -8.03 -23.79 -13.86
N LYS A 68 -8.89 -24.38 -13.02
CA LYS A 68 -10.24 -23.85 -12.72
C LYS A 68 -10.27 -22.86 -11.54
N ILE A 69 -9.12 -22.53 -10.95
CA ILE A 69 -9.08 -21.60 -9.82
C ILE A 69 -9.35 -20.19 -10.33
N PHE A 70 -10.35 -19.54 -9.73
CA PHE A 70 -10.80 -18.21 -10.10
C PHE A 70 -9.65 -17.18 -10.07
N GLY A 71 -9.61 -16.28 -11.05
CA GLY A 71 -8.65 -15.19 -11.12
C GLY A 71 -7.20 -15.61 -11.38
N CYS A 72 -6.96 -16.87 -11.77
CA CYS A 72 -5.61 -17.31 -12.13
C CYS A 72 -5.27 -16.99 -13.57
N ALA A 73 -4.08 -16.43 -13.80
CA ALA A 73 -3.52 -16.23 -15.13
C ALA A 73 -2.01 -16.47 -15.11
N THR A 74 -1.41 -16.57 -16.29
CA THR A 74 0.05 -16.50 -16.44
C THR A 74 0.48 -15.05 -16.22
N ILE A 75 1.12 -14.77 -15.08
CA ILE A 75 1.48 -13.41 -14.65
C ILE A 75 2.99 -13.31 -14.57
N PHE A 76 3.56 -12.19 -15.00
CA PHE A 76 4.99 -11.94 -14.84
C PHE A 76 5.31 -11.58 -13.39
N ASP A 77 6.26 -12.30 -12.78
CA ASP A 77 6.73 -12.05 -11.43
C ASP A 77 8.07 -11.29 -11.45
N HIS A 78 8.00 -10.00 -11.13
CA HIS A 78 9.17 -9.13 -11.02
C HIS A 78 10.10 -9.50 -9.84
N ALA A 79 9.59 -10.26 -8.86
CA ALA A 79 10.30 -10.70 -7.67
C ALA A 79 10.73 -12.18 -7.75
N ALA A 80 10.55 -12.84 -8.91
CA ALA A 80 10.92 -14.23 -9.10
C ALA A 80 12.40 -14.46 -8.77
N LYS A 81 12.65 -15.39 -7.82
CA LYS A 81 14.01 -15.84 -7.50
C LYS A 81 14.59 -16.67 -8.65
N THR A 82 15.91 -16.84 -8.68
CA THR A 82 16.62 -17.59 -9.73
C THR A 82 16.04 -18.98 -10.01
N ASN A 83 15.52 -19.66 -8.99
CA ASN A 83 14.94 -21.01 -9.09
C ASN A 83 13.40 -21.01 -9.19
N GLN A 84 12.78 -19.90 -9.57
CA GLN A 84 11.33 -19.78 -9.74
C GLN A 84 10.98 -19.39 -11.19
N SER A 85 9.83 -19.87 -11.66
CA SER A 85 9.32 -19.41 -12.96
C SER A 85 9.02 -17.92 -12.89
N LYS A 86 9.45 -17.18 -13.92
CA LYS A 86 9.09 -15.76 -14.11
C LYS A 86 7.63 -15.57 -14.52
N TYR A 87 6.96 -16.65 -14.96
CA TYR A 87 5.58 -16.63 -15.44
C TYR A 87 4.76 -17.73 -14.77
N PRO A 88 4.54 -17.68 -13.45
CA PRO A 88 3.70 -18.65 -12.76
C PRO A 88 2.23 -18.54 -13.18
N TRP A 89 1.52 -19.66 -13.16
CA TRP A 89 0.07 -19.67 -13.10
C TRP A 89 -0.36 -19.27 -11.68
N ALA A 90 -0.96 -18.09 -11.53
CA ALA A 90 -1.18 -17.51 -10.22
C ALA A 90 -2.37 -16.56 -10.17
N GLN A 91 -2.86 -16.29 -8.96
CA GLN A 91 -3.69 -15.12 -8.70
C GLN A 91 -2.77 -13.94 -8.38
N ASN A 92 -3.04 -12.76 -8.92
CA ASN A 92 -2.48 -11.51 -8.40
C ASN A 92 -3.57 -10.83 -7.55
N VAL A 93 -3.22 -10.45 -6.33
CA VAL A 93 -4.15 -9.89 -5.35
C VAL A 93 -3.62 -8.54 -4.87
N VAL A 94 -4.42 -7.50 -5.05
CA VAL A 94 -4.23 -6.20 -4.38
C VAL A 94 -4.83 -6.29 -2.99
N LEU A 95 -4.06 -5.96 -1.97
CA LEU A 95 -4.44 -6.06 -0.56
C LEU A 95 -4.23 -4.72 0.13
N ALA A 96 -5.23 -4.28 0.89
CA ALA A 96 -5.10 -3.21 1.85
C ALA A 96 -5.37 -3.74 3.26
N GLY A 97 -4.57 -3.32 4.22
CA GLY A 97 -4.76 -3.66 5.62
C GLY A 97 -4.33 -2.54 6.55
N VAL A 98 -4.95 -2.46 7.72
CA VAL A 98 -4.58 -1.47 8.75
C VAL A 98 -3.34 -1.94 9.49
N LEU A 99 -2.37 -1.05 9.65
CA LEU A 99 -1.15 -1.27 10.41
C LEU A 99 -1.39 -0.92 11.87
N LYS A 100 -1.24 -1.92 12.75
CA LYS A 100 -1.37 -1.77 14.20
C LYS A 100 -0.23 -2.46 14.91
N LEU A 101 0.21 -1.87 16.03
CA LEU A 101 1.11 -2.53 16.95
C LEU A 101 0.34 -3.56 17.76
N VAL A 102 0.66 -4.84 17.59
CA VAL A 102 0.06 -5.97 18.32
C VAL A 102 1.18 -6.70 19.05
N LYS A 103 1.11 -6.75 20.38
CA LYS A 103 2.11 -7.42 21.25
C LYS A 103 3.55 -7.00 20.93
N GLY A 104 3.76 -5.68 20.77
CA GLY A 104 5.09 -5.11 20.52
C GLY A 104 5.64 -5.34 19.11
N ARG A 105 4.81 -5.70 18.14
CA ARG A 105 5.21 -5.80 16.73
C ARG A 105 4.17 -5.17 15.82
N TRP A 106 4.61 -4.57 14.73
CA TRP A 106 3.70 -4.15 13.68
C TRP A 106 3.03 -5.37 13.07
N ALA A 107 1.72 -5.27 12.89
CA ALA A 107 0.89 -6.26 12.25
C ALA A 107 -0.02 -5.56 11.24
N CYS A 108 -0.15 -6.17 10.06
CA CYS A 108 -1.12 -5.78 9.06
C CYS A 108 -2.39 -6.60 9.28
N LEU A 109 -3.49 -5.94 9.66
CA LEU A 109 -4.80 -6.54 9.77
C LEU A 109 -5.53 -6.34 8.43
N PRO A 110 -5.82 -7.41 7.65
CA PRO A 110 -6.45 -7.28 6.35
C PRO A 110 -7.79 -6.57 6.42
N LEU A 111 -7.96 -5.52 5.60
CA LEU A 111 -9.21 -4.78 5.48
C LEU A 111 -9.97 -5.18 4.21
N ALA A 112 -9.28 -5.24 3.07
CA ALA A 112 -9.92 -5.67 1.84
C ALA A 112 -8.89 -6.17 0.84
N PHE A 113 -9.36 -7.01 -0.09
CA PHE A 113 -8.56 -7.41 -1.22
C PHE A 113 -9.39 -7.44 -2.51
N ARG A 114 -8.70 -7.41 -3.65
CA ARG A 114 -9.28 -7.63 -4.98
C ARG A 114 -8.35 -8.51 -5.80
N PHE A 115 -8.94 -9.42 -6.58
CA PHE A 115 -8.19 -10.15 -7.59
C PHE A 115 -7.96 -9.23 -8.79
N TYR A 116 -6.70 -9.07 -9.19
CA TYR A 116 -6.37 -8.43 -10.44
C TYR A 116 -6.63 -9.42 -11.59
N LEU A 117 -7.58 -9.08 -12.46
CA LEU A 117 -7.99 -9.90 -13.59
C LEU A 117 -7.39 -9.29 -14.87
N PRO A 118 -6.38 -9.92 -15.51
CA PRO A 118 -5.73 -9.33 -16.68
C PRO A 118 -6.70 -9.11 -17.84
N GLN A 119 -6.64 -7.94 -18.48
CA GLN A 119 -7.53 -7.58 -19.59
C GLN A 119 -7.54 -8.63 -20.71
N LYS A 120 -6.37 -9.21 -21.02
CA LYS A 120 -6.24 -10.28 -22.03
C LYS A 120 -7.04 -11.53 -21.66
N ALA A 121 -7.05 -11.92 -20.39
CA ALA A 121 -7.78 -13.09 -19.91
C ALA A 121 -9.30 -12.85 -19.90
N ILE A 122 -9.72 -11.63 -19.55
CA ILE A 122 -11.12 -11.20 -19.66
C ILE A 122 -11.58 -11.23 -21.12
N LYS A 123 -10.82 -10.62 -22.04
CA LYS A 123 -11.12 -10.60 -23.48
C LYS A 123 -11.17 -11.99 -24.11
N ALA A 124 -10.33 -12.92 -23.64
CA ALA A 124 -10.34 -14.31 -24.05
C ALA A 124 -11.50 -15.13 -23.44
N GLN A 125 -12.40 -14.50 -22.69
CA GLN A 125 -13.56 -15.13 -22.03
C GLN A 125 -13.20 -16.39 -21.23
N SER A 126 -12.02 -16.40 -20.59
CA SER A 126 -11.54 -17.54 -19.82
C SER A 126 -12.53 -17.90 -18.71
N GLU A 127 -12.92 -19.17 -18.62
CA GLU A 127 -13.92 -19.66 -17.65
C GLU A 127 -13.58 -19.28 -16.20
N ASN A 128 -12.30 -19.31 -15.85
CA ASN A 128 -11.82 -18.98 -14.51
C ASN A 128 -11.76 -17.47 -14.21
N MET A 129 -12.20 -16.61 -15.13
CA MET A 129 -12.33 -15.16 -14.92
C MET A 129 -13.78 -14.72 -14.73
N LYS A 130 -14.74 -15.64 -14.88
CA LYS A 130 -16.17 -15.34 -14.77
C LYS A 130 -16.65 -15.49 -13.33
N VAL A 131 -17.50 -14.57 -12.90
CA VAL A 131 -18.31 -14.72 -11.69
C VAL A 131 -19.75 -14.93 -12.15
N PRO A 132 -20.46 -15.98 -11.71
CA PRO A 132 -21.84 -16.22 -12.14
C PRO A 132 -22.73 -14.98 -11.96
N GLY A 133 -23.41 -14.58 -13.04
CA GLY A 133 -24.31 -13.41 -13.05
C GLY A 133 -23.61 -12.04 -13.08
N LYS A 134 -22.29 -11.98 -13.32
CA LYS A 134 -21.54 -10.73 -13.48
C LYS A 134 -20.53 -10.82 -14.60
N ASP A 135 -20.55 -9.84 -15.49
CA ASP A 135 -19.49 -9.67 -16.48
C ASP A 135 -18.23 -9.08 -15.82
N PRO A 136 -17.06 -9.72 -15.96
CA PRO A 136 -15.83 -9.19 -15.39
C PRO A 136 -15.40 -7.93 -16.15
N LEU A 137 -15.44 -6.79 -15.46
CA LEU A 137 -14.87 -5.54 -15.95
C LEU A 137 -13.38 -5.49 -15.61
N PHE A 138 -12.57 -5.05 -16.57
CA PHE A 138 -11.16 -4.83 -16.33
C PHE A 138 -10.98 -3.61 -15.43
N GLN A 139 -10.18 -3.77 -14.38
CA GLN A 139 -9.68 -2.69 -13.55
C GLN A 139 -8.18 -2.89 -13.36
N THR A 140 -7.42 -1.81 -13.48
CA THR A 140 -6.01 -1.77 -13.11
C THR A 140 -5.85 -1.95 -11.60
N LYS A 141 -4.67 -2.40 -11.14
CA LYS A 141 -4.38 -2.51 -9.70
C LYS A 141 -4.51 -1.17 -8.97
N LEU A 142 -4.18 -0.06 -9.63
CA LEU A 142 -4.32 1.29 -9.07
C LEU A 142 -5.79 1.67 -8.88
N GLU A 143 -6.64 1.42 -9.87
CA GLU A 143 -8.10 1.63 -9.73
C GLU A 143 -8.69 0.78 -8.60
N GLN A 144 -8.31 -0.50 -8.52
CA GLN A 144 -8.73 -1.38 -7.41
C GLN A 144 -8.29 -0.84 -6.04
N ALA A 145 -7.06 -0.33 -5.95
CA ALA A 145 -6.55 0.28 -4.72
C ALA A 145 -7.33 1.55 -4.34
N VAL A 146 -7.63 2.42 -5.30
CA VAL A 146 -8.44 3.63 -5.09
C VAL A 146 -9.83 3.26 -4.57
N ASP A 147 -10.48 2.26 -5.18
CA ASP A 147 -11.80 1.78 -4.76
C ASP A 147 -11.77 1.21 -3.33
N ILE A 148 -10.78 0.37 -3.02
CA ILE A 148 -10.60 -0.20 -1.67
C ILE A 148 -10.40 0.90 -0.63
N LEU A 149 -9.44 1.79 -0.85
CA LEU A 149 -9.06 2.84 0.10
C LEU A 149 -10.19 3.84 0.30
N SER A 150 -10.94 4.15 -0.77
CA SER A 150 -12.13 5.00 -0.67
C SER A 150 -13.18 4.33 0.21
N GLN A 151 -13.52 3.05 -0.01
CA GLN A 151 -14.51 2.35 0.81
C GLN A 151 -14.11 2.29 2.30
N VAL A 152 -12.84 2.02 2.57
CA VAL A 152 -12.31 2.00 3.94
C VAL A 152 -12.39 3.39 4.57
N SER A 153 -11.97 4.44 3.86
CA SER A 153 -12.02 5.82 4.34
C SER A 153 -13.44 6.27 4.68
N HIS A 154 -14.43 5.93 3.83
CA HIS A 154 -15.84 6.22 4.12
C HIS A 154 -16.36 5.47 5.36
N HIS A 155 -15.88 4.26 5.61
CA HIS A 155 -16.27 3.52 6.82
C HIS A 155 -15.70 4.15 8.09
N PHE A 156 -14.43 4.56 8.06
CA PHE A 156 -13.76 5.26 9.15
C PHE A 156 -13.84 6.78 8.96
N ALA A 157 -15.03 7.29 8.65
CA ALA A 157 -15.25 8.70 8.37
C ALA A 157 -14.75 9.59 9.53
N GLY A 158 -14.06 10.69 9.17
CA GLY A 158 -13.47 11.63 10.14
C GLY A 158 -12.02 11.31 10.53
N ALA A 159 -11.49 10.13 10.21
CA ALA A 159 -10.07 9.84 10.38
C ALA A 159 -9.26 10.27 9.15
N ALA A 160 -8.12 10.92 9.38
CA ALA A 160 -7.11 11.07 8.33
C ALA A 160 -6.51 9.69 7.98
N ILE A 161 -6.25 9.46 6.71
CA ILE A 161 -5.74 8.19 6.18
C ILE A 161 -4.31 8.38 5.67
N THR A 162 -3.38 7.57 6.17
CA THR A 162 -2.00 7.53 5.66
C THR A 162 -1.78 6.20 4.97
N VAL A 163 -1.65 6.24 3.65
CA VAL A 163 -1.40 5.06 2.82
C VAL A 163 0.10 4.83 2.76
N VAL A 164 0.56 3.69 3.28
CA VAL A 164 1.94 3.22 3.23
C VAL A 164 2.05 2.20 2.10
N CYS A 165 2.91 2.47 1.11
CA CYS A 165 3.07 1.56 -0.02
C CYS A 165 4.45 1.61 -0.63
N ASP A 166 4.74 0.62 -1.48
CA ASP A 166 5.99 0.56 -2.23
C ASP A 166 6.08 1.66 -3.31
N SER A 167 7.21 1.75 -4.01
CA SER A 167 7.40 2.75 -5.07
C SER A 167 6.58 2.49 -6.34
N TRP A 168 6.01 1.29 -6.50
CA TRP A 168 5.13 0.96 -7.62
C TRP A 168 3.75 1.59 -7.40
N PHE A 169 3.17 1.47 -6.20
CA PHE A 169 1.91 2.12 -5.83
C PHE A 169 2.07 3.61 -5.51
N GLY A 170 3.22 4.03 -4.97
CA GLY A 170 3.51 5.39 -4.51
C GLY A 170 3.72 6.42 -5.62
N ASN A 171 2.76 6.56 -6.53
CA ASN A 171 2.83 7.45 -7.69
C ASN A 171 1.52 8.22 -7.91
N ASP A 172 1.53 9.13 -8.90
CA ASP A 172 0.42 10.05 -9.19
C ASP A 172 -0.88 9.35 -9.59
N GLY A 173 -0.78 8.17 -10.21
CA GLY A 173 -1.92 7.34 -10.59
C GLY A 173 -2.67 6.75 -9.40
N LEU A 174 -2.06 6.67 -8.22
CA LEU A 174 -2.75 6.38 -6.96
C LEU A 174 -3.16 7.68 -6.27
N PHE A 175 -2.22 8.62 -6.12
CA PHE A 175 -2.38 9.78 -5.26
C PHE A 175 -3.41 10.78 -5.78
N THR A 176 -3.37 11.15 -7.07
CA THR A 176 -4.30 12.14 -7.64
C THR A 176 -5.77 11.66 -7.54
N PRO A 177 -6.12 10.43 -7.94
CA PRO A 177 -7.48 9.93 -7.77
C PRO A 177 -7.93 9.87 -6.31
N LEU A 178 -7.08 9.44 -5.38
CA LEU A 178 -7.42 9.43 -3.95
C LEU A 178 -7.67 10.85 -3.44
N ARG A 179 -6.78 11.80 -3.75
CA ARG A 179 -6.93 13.21 -3.33
C ARG A 179 -8.21 13.82 -3.89
N LYS A 180 -8.62 13.44 -5.11
CA LYS A 180 -9.89 13.89 -5.70
C LYS A 180 -11.11 13.39 -4.91
N HIS A 181 -11.07 12.16 -4.38
CA HIS A 181 -12.19 11.59 -3.63
C HIS A 181 -12.20 11.99 -2.16
N LEU A 182 -11.03 12.08 -1.53
CA LEU A 182 -10.87 12.21 -0.07
C LEU A 182 -10.35 13.58 0.37
N GLY A 183 -9.98 14.45 -0.56
CA GLY A 183 -9.43 15.76 -0.26
C GLY A 183 -8.14 15.68 0.55
N ASP A 184 -7.96 16.60 1.50
CA ASP A 184 -6.73 16.72 2.27
C ASP A 184 -6.56 15.68 3.39
N SER A 185 -7.57 14.84 3.60
CA SER A 185 -7.55 13.77 4.61
C SER A 185 -6.67 12.59 4.22
N VAL A 186 -6.30 12.44 2.94
CA VAL A 186 -5.41 11.37 2.46
C VAL A 186 -3.97 11.83 2.32
N GLN A 187 -3.09 11.05 2.93
CA GLN A 187 -1.65 11.22 2.90
C GLN A 187 -0.98 9.95 2.35
N LEU A 188 0.17 10.11 1.71
CA LEU A 188 0.94 9.04 1.10
C LEU A 188 2.33 8.98 1.70
N LEU A 189 2.73 7.79 2.15
CA LEU A 189 4.06 7.45 2.60
C LEU A 189 4.62 6.34 1.71
N SER A 190 5.71 6.61 1.00
CA SER A 190 6.30 5.63 0.08
C SER A 190 7.79 5.88 -0.14
N ARG A 191 8.42 5.00 -0.92
CA ARG A 191 9.84 5.05 -1.27
C ARG A 191 10.06 5.78 -2.59
N LEU A 192 11.08 6.63 -2.63
CA LEU A 192 11.58 7.26 -3.84
C LEU A 192 12.61 6.37 -4.55
N ARG A 193 12.64 6.45 -5.89
CA ARG A 193 13.69 5.82 -6.69
C ARG A 193 14.96 6.65 -6.63
N SER A 194 16.10 6.02 -6.85
CA SER A 194 17.40 6.70 -6.78
C SER A 194 17.54 7.86 -7.77
N ASN A 195 16.92 7.72 -8.94
CA ASN A 195 16.92 8.72 -10.01
C ASN A 195 15.79 9.76 -9.88
N THR A 196 14.93 9.69 -8.86
CA THR A 196 13.84 10.65 -8.70
C THR A 196 14.41 12.04 -8.40
N ALA A 197 14.07 13.02 -9.24
CA ALA A 197 14.48 14.41 -9.06
C ALA A 197 13.58 15.15 -8.07
N LEU A 198 14.20 15.87 -7.15
CA LEU A 198 13.53 16.74 -6.19
C LEU A 198 13.66 18.21 -6.60
N TYR A 199 12.66 19.00 -6.21
CA TYR A 199 12.59 20.42 -6.52
C TYR A 199 12.38 21.21 -5.24
N MET A 200 12.83 22.46 -5.21
CA MET A 200 12.47 23.38 -4.14
C MET A 200 10.96 23.64 -4.13
N MET A 201 10.45 24.00 -2.96
CA MET A 201 9.13 24.59 -2.84
C MET A 201 9.06 25.85 -3.72
N PRO A 202 7.96 26.07 -4.47
CA PRO A 202 7.81 27.29 -5.24
C PRO A 202 7.82 28.49 -4.27
N HIS A 203 8.55 29.55 -4.63
CA HIS A 203 8.53 30.78 -3.84
C HIS A 203 7.13 31.39 -3.87
N ILE A 204 6.58 31.71 -2.70
CA ILE A 204 5.33 32.49 -2.59
C ILE A 204 5.63 33.88 -3.15
N ARG A 205 5.09 34.18 -4.33
CA ARG A 205 5.29 35.48 -4.98
C ARG A 205 4.39 36.51 -4.29
N THR A 206 4.99 37.60 -3.80
CA THR A 206 4.28 38.72 -3.16
C THR A 206 3.56 39.64 -4.18
N PHE A 207 3.90 39.55 -5.47
CA PHE A 207 3.31 40.38 -6.54
C PHE A 207 2.76 39.53 -7.69
N LYS A 208 1.56 39.89 -8.20
CA LYS A 208 0.93 39.24 -9.36
C LYS A 208 1.62 39.70 -10.66
N LYS A 209 2.35 38.81 -11.32
CA LYS A 209 2.79 38.96 -12.71
C LYS A 209 1.82 38.24 -13.65
N GLN A 210 1.77 38.69 -14.91
CA GLN A 210 1.03 37.99 -15.96
C GLN A 210 1.63 36.60 -16.19
N GLY A 211 0.81 35.56 -16.21
CA GLY A 211 1.21 34.16 -16.43
C GLY A 211 0.88 33.20 -15.28
N ARG A 212 0.93 31.90 -15.58
CA ARG A 212 0.63 30.84 -14.61
C ARG A 212 1.72 30.80 -13.52
N PRO A 213 1.38 30.78 -12.22
CA PRO A 213 2.36 30.59 -11.14
C PRO A 213 3.19 29.33 -11.33
N GLU A 214 4.47 29.40 -10.96
CA GLU A 214 5.37 28.25 -10.97
C GLU A 214 4.89 27.19 -9.99
N LYS A 215 4.70 25.96 -10.47
CA LYS A 215 4.29 24.83 -9.63
C LYS A 215 5.44 24.21 -8.85
N TYR A 216 6.67 24.43 -9.30
CA TYR A 216 7.89 23.81 -8.78
C TYR A 216 8.99 24.87 -8.76
N GLY A 217 9.79 24.91 -7.69
CA GLY A 217 11.00 25.73 -7.64
C GLY A 217 12.16 25.11 -8.42
N GLN A 218 13.38 25.58 -8.13
CA GLN A 218 14.60 25.07 -8.75
C GLN A 218 14.79 23.57 -8.51
N ARG A 219 15.33 22.86 -9.50
CA ARG A 219 15.74 21.45 -9.34
C ARG A 219 16.88 21.36 -8.34
N LEU A 220 16.71 20.53 -7.31
CA LEU A 220 17.69 20.29 -6.25
C LEU A 220 18.72 19.21 -6.63
N GLY A 221 18.29 18.21 -7.40
CA GLY A 221 19.09 17.05 -7.78
C GLY A 221 18.28 15.76 -7.74
N SER A 222 18.89 14.64 -8.13
CA SER A 222 18.31 13.30 -7.93
C SER A 222 18.46 12.84 -6.47
N CYS A 223 17.64 11.87 -6.04
CA CYS A 223 17.75 11.30 -4.70
C CYS A 223 19.15 10.73 -4.40
N ALA A 224 19.84 10.20 -5.43
CA ALA A 224 21.21 9.70 -5.31
C ALA A 224 22.25 10.81 -5.13
N GLU A 225 22.16 11.87 -5.94
CA GLU A 225 23.03 13.06 -5.80
C GLU A 225 22.87 13.68 -4.41
N LEU A 226 21.62 13.81 -3.96
CA LEU A 226 21.29 14.39 -2.65
C LEU A 226 21.71 13.48 -1.49
N ALA A 227 21.58 12.15 -1.63
CA ALA A 227 22.07 11.22 -0.63
C ALA A 227 23.58 11.37 -0.40
N ALA A 228 24.37 11.43 -1.49
CA ALA A 228 25.82 11.63 -1.40
C ALA A 228 26.19 12.97 -0.75
N ARG A 229 25.39 14.02 -0.98
CA ARG A 229 25.61 15.35 -0.39
C ARG A 229 25.23 15.43 1.10
N PHE A 230 24.21 14.68 1.53
CA PHE A 230 23.61 14.82 2.86
C PHE A 230 24.06 13.76 3.86
N ILE A 231 24.81 12.74 3.45
CA ILE A 231 25.30 11.70 4.37
C ILE A 231 26.09 12.28 5.56
N SER A 232 26.91 13.31 5.34
CA SER A 232 27.66 14.00 6.40
C SER A 232 26.81 14.89 7.31
N LYS A 233 25.57 15.17 6.90
CA LYS A 233 24.60 15.97 7.67
C LYS A 233 23.56 15.11 8.39
N ALA A 234 23.65 13.78 8.26
CA ALA A 234 22.70 12.88 8.90
C ALA A 234 22.91 12.85 10.41
N SER A 235 21.80 12.82 11.16
CA SER A 235 21.77 12.66 12.61
C SER A 235 21.33 11.25 12.98
N THR A 236 21.67 10.82 14.19
CA THR A 236 21.20 9.54 14.74
C THR A 236 19.77 9.69 15.25
N HIS A 237 18.89 8.78 14.85
CA HIS A 237 17.51 8.67 15.30
C HIS A 237 17.27 7.29 15.90
N ARG A 238 16.50 7.22 16.99
CA ARG A 238 16.11 5.97 17.63
C ARG A 238 14.70 5.59 17.19
N VAL A 239 14.59 4.48 16.46
CA VAL A 239 13.33 4.05 15.82
C VAL A 239 12.97 2.61 16.18
N PHE A 240 11.68 2.31 16.27
CA PHE A 240 11.15 0.98 16.54
C PHE A 240 10.93 0.18 15.24
N LEU A 241 11.85 -0.74 14.93
CA LEU A 241 11.84 -1.52 13.70
C LEU A 241 11.96 -3.02 13.98
N TYR A 242 11.05 -3.80 13.39
CA TYR A 242 11.04 -5.27 13.50
C TYR A 242 10.99 -5.76 14.96
N GLY A 243 10.17 -5.10 15.79
CA GLY A 243 9.94 -5.48 17.19
C GLY A 243 11.02 -5.05 18.17
N LYS A 244 11.94 -4.14 17.79
CA LYS A 244 12.96 -3.58 18.69
C LYS A 244 13.39 -2.18 18.29
N TYR A 245 13.86 -1.41 19.27
CA TYR A 245 14.52 -0.14 19.01
C TYR A 245 15.87 -0.33 18.32
N ARG A 246 16.15 0.53 17.33
CA ARG A 246 17.39 0.57 16.58
C ARG A 246 17.80 2.02 16.36
N GLU A 247 19.10 2.25 16.32
CA GLU A 247 19.65 3.52 15.88
C GLU A 247 19.81 3.50 14.36
N VAL A 248 19.35 4.57 13.71
CA VAL A 248 19.49 4.78 12.27
C VAL A 248 20.02 6.18 12.03
N HIS A 249 20.89 6.34 11.03
CA HIS A 249 21.32 7.66 10.60
C HIS A 249 20.38 8.16 9.52
N ALA A 250 19.77 9.32 9.72
CA ALA A 250 18.85 9.90 8.76
C ALA A 250 19.05 11.40 8.56
N PHE A 251 18.69 11.86 7.38
CA PHE A 251 18.57 13.28 7.06
C PHE A 251 17.20 13.53 6.44
N SER A 252 16.59 14.66 6.74
CA SER A 252 15.29 15.02 6.19
C SER A 252 15.28 16.43 5.62
N MET A 253 14.44 16.65 4.61
CA MET A 253 14.13 17.98 4.12
C MET A 253 12.72 18.04 3.52
N ALA A 254 12.13 19.24 3.52
CA ALA A 254 10.96 19.52 2.70
C ALA A 254 11.39 19.72 1.24
N ALA A 255 10.66 19.12 0.31
CA ALA A 255 10.86 19.29 -1.12
C ALA A 255 9.52 19.21 -1.85
N MET A 256 9.52 19.68 -3.09
CA MET A 256 8.42 19.53 -4.02
C MET A 256 8.67 18.31 -4.91
N LEU A 257 7.71 17.37 -4.94
CA LEU A 257 7.82 16.16 -5.74
C LEU A 257 6.98 16.28 -7.01
N LYS A 258 7.66 16.35 -8.16
CA LYS A 258 7.04 16.65 -9.46
C LYS A 258 6.08 15.57 -9.97
N ASN A 259 6.33 14.29 -9.66
CA ASN A 259 5.49 13.20 -10.16
C ASN A 259 4.07 13.24 -9.54
N ILE A 260 3.95 13.37 -8.22
CA ILE A 260 2.67 13.47 -7.50
C ILE A 260 2.17 14.91 -7.33
N LYS A 261 2.97 15.89 -7.76
CA LYS A 261 2.66 17.33 -7.72
C LYS A 261 2.30 17.84 -6.32
N SER A 262 2.96 17.33 -5.28
CA SER A 262 2.73 17.69 -3.88
C SER A 262 4.02 18.09 -3.16
N PRO A 263 3.95 19.00 -2.16
CA PRO A 263 4.95 19.11 -1.12
C PRO A 263 5.11 17.76 -0.40
N VAL A 264 6.34 17.43 -0.06
CA VAL A 264 6.68 16.21 0.69
C VAL A 264 7.80 16.47 1.68
N ARG A 265 7.80 15.73 2.78
CA ARG A 265 8.96 15.53 3.63
C ARG A 265 9.71 14.31 3.10
N VAL A 266 10.94 14.52 2.62
CA VAL A 266 11.82 13.44 2.17
C VAL A 266 12.77 13.08 3.29
N VAL A 267 12.91 11.79 3.57
CA VAL A 267 13.82 11.23 4.59
C VAL A 267 14.77 10.25 3.92
N TRP A 268 16.06 10.54 3.95
CA TRP A 268 17.10 9.58 3.60
C TRP A 268 17.54 8.84 4.84
N VAL A 269 17.43 7.51 4.82
CA VAL A 269 17.94 6.61 5.85
C VAL A 269 19.22 5.98 5.33
N PHE A 270 20.33 6.28 5.98
CA PHE A 270 21.66 5.79 5.63
C PHE A 270 21.98 4.53 6.42
N ARG A 271 22.48 3.52 5.69
CA ARG A 271 23.08 2.28 6.22
C ARG A 271 24.55 2.25 5.80
N LYS A 272 25.32 1.31 6.35
CA LYS A 272 26.78 1.21 6.12
C LYS A 272 27.20 1.38 4.65
N THR A 273 26.50 0.73 3.71
CA THR A 273 26.86 0.71 2.28
C THR A 273 25.71 1.14 1.36
N GLN A 274 24.54 1.46 1.90
CA GLN A 274 23.32 1.69 1.14
C GLN A 274 22.48 2.77 1.79
N TRP A 275 21.57 3.35 1.03
CA TRP A 275 20.60 4.30 1.55
C TRP A 275 19.22 4.03 0.95
N VAL A 276 18.19 4.50 1.63
CA VAL A 276 16.81 4.49 1.15
C VAL A 276 16.25 5.91 1.30
N ALA A 277 15.60 6.44 0.27
CA ALA A 277 14.83 7.68 0.38
C ALA A 277 13.34 7.34 0.49
N LEU A 278 12.71 7.85 1.54
CA LEU A 278 11.28 7.80 1.79
C LEU A 278 10.70 9.20 1.60
N PHE A 279 9.43 9.28 1.25
CA PHE A 279 8.70 10.55 1.24
C PHE A 279 7.35 10.39 1.91
N SER A 280 6.91 11.44 2.60
CA SER A 280 5.57 11.59 3.13
C SER A 280 4.95 12.87 2.59
N THR A 281 3.68 12.84 2.16
CA THR A 281 2.90 14.06 1.91
C THR A 281 2.36 14.69 3.20
N ASP A 282 2.32 13.91 4.29
CA ASP A 282 2.04 14.43 5.63
C ASP A 282 3.30 15.13 6.15
N MET A 283 3.24 16.46 6.23
CA MET A 283 4.33 17.32 6.65
C MET A 283 4.49 17.36 8.18
N GLU A 284 3.54 16.82 8.94
CA GLU A 284 3.57 16.79 10.41
C GLU A 284 4.31 15.54 10.94
N LEU A 285 4.47 14.49 10.12
CA LEU A 285 5.18 13.28 10.54
C LEU A 285 6.64 13.55 10.84
N SER A 286 7.09 13.15 12.04
CA SER A 286 8.50 13.14 12.42
C SER A 286 9.34 12.21 11.52
N VAL A 287 10.66 12.39 11.57
CA VAL A 287 11.60 11.51 10.86
C VAL A 287 11.43 10.07 11.33
N GLU A 288 11.29 9.88 12.64
CA GLU A 288 11.08 8.59 13.30
C GLU A 288 9.79 7.94 12.81
N GLN A 289 8.65 8.65 12.81
CA GLN A 289 7.37 8.12 12.33
C GLN A 289 7.43 7.71 10.86
N ILE A 290 8.06 8.50 9.98
CA ILE A 290 8.21 8.16 8.56
C ILE A 290 8.98 6.83 8.41
N ILE A 291 10.05 6.64 9.20
CA ILE A 291 10.88 5.44 9.16
C ILE A 291 10.13 4.23 9.74
N GLU A 292 9.47 4.41 10.89
CA GLU A 292 8.75 3.34 11.59
C GLU A 292 7.53 2.87 10.82
N TYR A 293 6.73 3.79 10.28
CA TYR A 293 5.53 3.44 9.52
C TYR A 293 5.85 2.78 8.19
N TYR A 294 6.92 3.21 7.51
CA TYR A 294 7.36 2.52 6.30
C TYR A 294 8.01 1.16 6.61
N GLY A 295 8.61 1.01 7.78
CA GLY A 295 9.21 -0.25 8.24
C GLY A 295 8.25 -1.21 8.96
N ALA A 296 6.98 -0.82 9.13
CA ALA A 296 5.90 -1.61 9.72
C ALA A 296 5.45 -2.74 8.80
#